data_AF-F0IQY4-F1
#
_entry.id   AF-F0IQY4-F1
#
_cell.length_a   1.000
_cell.length_b   1.000
_cell.length_c   1.000
_cell.angle_alpha   90.00
_cell.angle_beta   90.00
_cell.angle_gamma   90.00
#
_symmetry.space_group_name_H-M   'P 1'
#
loop_
_entity.id
_entity.type
_entity.pdbx_description
1 polymer ?
#
loop_
_entity_poly.entity_id
_entity_poly.type
_entity_poly.pdbx_seq_one_letter_code
_entity_poly.pdbx_strand_id
1 'polypeptide(L)'
;MLVSIQDLKSIQERCDVGELVQRLDVSIDRLTVIWDTDIGSLRQIFKNLKQAISTRVDSFEIHDNVRDDVFTLAKDFNEYDSINIIFFQLSTYGNEQLIRIDFNPNTLKEFGGMKVWRQLI
;
A
#
# COMPACT_ATOMS: atom_id res chain seq x y z
N MET A 1 -24.98 -9.39 -18.19
CA MET A 1 -24.87 -9.04 -19.63
C MET A 1 -23.38 -8.98 -19.93
N LEU A 2 -22.85 -9.87 -20.78
CA LEU A 2 -21.43 -9.87 -21.13
C LEU A 2 -21.19 -8.77 -22.16
N VAL A 3 -20.47 -7.72 -21.76
CA VAL A 3 -20.09 -6.61 -22.63
C VAL A 3 -18.88 -7.06 -23.44
N SER A 4 -18.97 -7.02 -24.78
CA SER A 4 -17.83 -7.32 -25.64
C SER A 4 -16.89 -6.11 -25.74
N ILE A 5 -15.64 -6.34 -26.18
CA ILE A 5 -14.68 -5.26 -26.46
C ILE A 5 -15.24 -4.26 -27.48
N GLN A 6 -16.05 -4.74 -28.43
CA GLN A 6 -16.66 -3.90 -29.46
C GLN A 6 -17.74 -2.97 -28.89
N ASP A 7 -18.47 -3.44 -27.88
CA ASP A 7 -19.46 -2.65 -27.16
C ASP A 7 -18.78 -1.53 -26.36
N LEU A 8 -17.66 -1.83 -25.69
CA LEU A 8 -16.86 -0.82 -24.97
C LEU A 8 -16.34 0.28 -25.92
N LYS A 9 -15.84 -0.10 -27.11
CA LYS A 9 -15.41 0.87 -28.13
C LYS A 9 -16.56 1.75 -28.62
N SER A 10 -17.72 1.15 -28.88
CA SER A 10 -18.91 1.87 -29.33
C SER A 10 -19.42 2.86 -28.27
N ILE A 11 -19.29 2.51 -26.98
CA ILE A 11 -19.61 3.41 -25.86
C ILE A 11 -18.60 4.56 -25.79
N GLN A 12 -17.30 4.26 -25.92
CA GLN A 12 -16.25 5.27 -25.88
C GLN A 12 -16.38 6.29 -27.02
N GLU A 13 -16.71 5.84 -28.24
CA GLU A 13 -16.91 6.72 -29.41
C GLU A 13 -18.12 7.64 -29.28
N ARG A 14 -19.12 7.25 -28.48
CA ARG A 14 -20.33 8.05 -28.20
C ARG A 14 -20.17 8.97 -26.98
N CYS A 15 -19.04 8.88 -26.27
CA CYS A 15 -18.79 9.71 -25.10
C CYS A 15 -18.45 11.13 -25.57
N ASP A 16 -19.33 12.09 -25.29
CA ASP A 16 -19.04 13.50 -25.54
C ASP A 16 -18.05 14.04 -24.49
N VAL A 17 -16.78 14.06 -24.88
CA VAL A 17 -15.67 14.56 -24.04
C VAL A 17 -15.83 16.07 -23.75
N GLY A 18 -16.67 16.78 -24.50
CA GLY A 18 -16.96 18.20 -24.31
C GLY A 18 -17.76 18.52 -23.04
N GLU A 19 -18.56 17.57 -22.53
CA GLU A 19 -19.31 17.71 -21.27
C GLU A 19 -18.50 17.29 -20.04
N LEU A 20 -17.36 16.63 -20.23
CA LEU A 20 -16.45 16.30 -19.14
C LEU A 20 -15.77 17.59 -18.69
N VAL A 21 -16.22 18.14 -17.56
CA VAL A 21 -15.54 19.24 -16.87
C VAL A 21 -14.07 18.84 -16.75
N GLN A 22 -13.19 19.54 -17.49
CA GLN A 22 -11.74 19.36 -17.40
C GLN A 22 -11.27 19.88 -16.04
N ARG A 23 -11.46 19.07 -15.01
CA ARG A 23 -10.92 19.32 -13.68
C ARG A 23 -9.81 18.32 -13.45
N LEU A 24 -8.57 18.80 -13.60
CA LEU A 24 -7.39 18.02 -13.29
C LEU A 24 -7.09 18.21 -11.80
N ASP A 25 -7.48 17.23 -10.98
CA ASP A 25 -7.10 17.19 -9.57
C ASP A 25 -5.77 16.40 -9.45
N VAL A 26 -4.75 17.03 -8.89
CA VAL A 26 -3.42 16.41 -8.68
C VAL A 26 -3.37 15.82 -7.28
N SER A 27 -2.96 14.56 -7.17
CA SER A 27 -2.71 13.90 -5.88
C SER A 27 -1.43 13.07 -5.91
N ILE A 28 -0.89 12.77 -4.73
CA ILE A 28 0.23 11.84 -4.60
C ILE A 28 -0.34 10.42 -4.64
N ASP A 29 0.02 9.67 -5.68
CA ASP A 29 -0.43 8.28 -5.84
C ASP A 29 0.41 7.29 -5.02
N ARG A 30 1.71 7.56 -4.82
CA ARG A 30 2.58 6.66 -4.07
C ARG A 30 3.64 7.42 -3.29
N LEU A 31 3.84 7.01 -2.05
CA LEU A 31 4.90 7.47 -1.18
C LEU A 31 5.76 6.26 -0.76
N THR A 32 7.07 6.43 -0.82
CA THR A 32 8.06 5.45 -0.34
C THR A 32 8.92 6.11 0.73
N VAL A 33 8.99 5.51 1.91
CA VAL A 33 9.92 5.86 2.97
C VAL A 33 11.03 4.83 3.03
N ILE A 34 12.27 5.31 3.07
CA ILE A 34 13.46 4.50 3.27
C ILE A 34 13.95 4.74 4.68
N TRP A 35 14.07 3.65 5.45
CA TRP A 35 14.60 3.67 6.80
C TRP A 35 15.89 2.84 6.84
N ASP A 36 16.97 3.54 7.15
CA ASP A 36 18.28 2.97 7.43
C ASP A 36 18.77 3.41 8.84
N THR A 37 19.72 2.67 9.42
CA THR A 37 20.35 3.01 10.69
C THR A 37 21.76 2.42 10.80
N ASP A 38 22.69 3.25 11.26
CA ASP A 38 24.06 2.82 11.61
C ASP A 38 24.09 2.01 12.93
N ILE A 39 22.98 1.99 13.67
CA ILE A 39 22.88 1.40 15.00
C ILE A 39 21.85 0.26 14.98
N GLY A 40 22.30 -0.93 15.37
CA GLY A 40 21.47 -2.12 15.52
C GLY A 40 21.28 -2.90 14.22
N SER A 41 20.51 -3.99 14.29
CA SER A 41 20.21 -4.83 13.12
C SER A 41 18.88 -4.43 12.50
N LEU A 42 18.89 -3.94 11.26
CA LEU A 42 17.66 -3.65 10.50
C LEU A 42 16.74 -4.87 10.39
N ARG A 43 17.29 -6.08 10.30
CA ARG A 43 16.51 -7.32 10.34
C ARG A 43 15.75 -7.48 11.66
N GLN A 44 16.37 -7.15 12.80
CA GLN A 44 15.71 -7.19 14.10
C GLN A 44 14.65 -6.09 14.21
N ILE A 45 14.97 -4.87 13.75
CA ILE A 45 14.03 -3.75 13.70
C ILE A 45 12.80 -4.12 12.87
N PHE A 46 12.99 -4.72 11.69
CA PHE A 46 11.91 -5.15 10.81
C PHE A 46 11.00 -6.20 11.46
N LYS A 47 11.57 -7.20 12.16
CA LYS A 47 10.79 -8.19 12.93
C LYS A 47 10.00 -7.54 14.07
N ASN A 48 10.64 -6.64 14.82
CA ASN A 48 10.00 -5.93 15.93
C ASN A 48 8.87 -5.02 15.43
N LEU A 49 9.08 -4.33 14.29
CA LEU A 49 8.09 -3.49 13.64
C LEU A 49 6.83 -4.30 13.30
N LYS A 50 6.99 -5.45 12.65
CA LYS A 50 5.88 -6.34 12.33
C LYS A 50 5.10 -6.77 13.58
N GLN A 51 5.81 -7.19 14.64
CA GLN A 51 5.18 -7.61 15.90
C GLN A 51 4.46 -6.44 16.62
N ALA A 52 5.06 -5.25 16.59
CA ALA A 52 4.46 -4.05 17.18
C ALA A 52 3.19 -3.64 16.43
N ILE A 53 3.17 -3.76 15.10
CA ILE A 53 1.97 -3.48 14.31
C ILE A 53 0.91 -4.54 14.60
N SER A 54 1.24 -5.84 14.57
CA SER A 54 0.26 -6.93 14.76
C SER A 54 -0.47 -6.88 16.10
N THR A 55 0.11 -6.23 17.12
CA THR A 55 -0.51 -6.09 18.46
C THR A 55 -1.41 -4.86 18.59
N ARG A 56 -1.49 -4.01 17.56
CA ARG A 56 -2.17 -2.70 17.62
C ARG A 56 -3.21 -2.49 16.52
N VAL A 57 -3.44 -3.49 15.67
CA VAL A 57 -4.25 -3.37 14.45
C VAL A 57 -5.56 -4.17 14.54
N ASP A 58 -6.53 -3.65 15.29
CA ASP A 58 -7.82 -4.34 15.47
C ASP A 58 -8.69 -4.41 14.18
N SER A 59 -8.33 -3.66 13.13
CA SER A 59 -9.12 -3.55 11.88
C SER A 59 -8.30 -3.80 10.61
N PHE A 60 -7.10 -4.35 10.75
CA PHE A 60 -6.21 -4.66 9.64
C PHE A 60 -5.54 -6.00 9.89
N GLU A 61 -5.18 -6.67 8.81
CA GLU A 61 -4.48 -7.94 8.84
C GLU A 61 -3.03 -7.77 8.40
N ILE A 62 -2.18 -8.69 8.85
CA ILE A 62 -0.79 -8.77 8.39
C ILE A 62 -0.67 -9.92 7.39
N HIS A 63 -0.50 -9.57 6.12
CA HIS A 63 -0.19 -10.52 5.06
C HIS A 63 1.32 -10.68 4.97
N ASP A 64 1.80 -11.85 5.37
CA ASP A 64 3.21 -12.15 5.51
C ASP A 64 3.76 -12.91 4.30
N ASN A 65 4.91 -12.47 3.79
CA ASN A 65 5.69 -13.23 2.85
C ASN A 65 7.12 -13.40 3.40
N VAL A 66 7.25 -14.41 4.27
CA VAL A 66 8.50 -14.76 4.96
C VAL A 66 9.65 -15.05 3.99
N ARG A 67 9.34 -15.50 2.77
CA ARG A 67 10.39 -15.84 1.78
C ARG A 67 11.13 -14.59 1.29
N ASP A 68 10.44 -13.47 1.22
CA ASP A 68 10.95 -12.25 0.57
C ASP A 68 11.30 -11.14 1.57
N ASP A 69 11.33 -11.44 2.88
CA ASP A 69 11.45 -10.45 3.97
C ASP A 69 10.47 -9.26 3.77
N VAL A 70 9.22 -9.61 3.43
CA VAL A 70 8.15 -8.67 3.11
C VAL A 70 6.94 -8.97 3.98
N PHE A 71 6.27 -7.92 4.43
CA PHE A 71 4.91 -8.03 4.95
C PHE A 71 4.07 -6.83 4.52
N THR A 72 2.76 -7.02 4.49
CA THR A 72 1.80 -5.97 4.14
C THR A 72 0.78 -5.83 5.25
N LEU A 73 0.50 -4.59 5.63
CA LEU A 73 -0.71 -4.25 6.36
C LEU A 73 -1.85 -4.17 5.36
N ALA A 74 -2.81 -5.08 5.45
CA ALA A 74 -3.94 -5.18 4.56
C ALA A 74 -5.25 -4.85 5.29
N LYS A 75 -6.23 -4.38 4.54
CA LYS A 75 -7.61 -4.33 5.01
C LYS A 75 -8.41 -5.35 4.25
N ASP A 76 -8.90 -6.35 4.97
CA ASP A 76 -9.75 -7.39 4.40
C ASP A 76 -11.19 -6.90 4.38
N PHE A 77 -11.86 -7.13 3.26
CA PHE A 77 -13.30 -6.91 3.11
C PHE A 77 -14.05 -8.23 3.27
N ASN A 78 -13.45 -9.33 2.80
CA ASN A 78 -13.92 -10.71 2.92
C ASN A 78 -12.77 -11.69 2.61
N GLU A 79 -13.05 -12.99 2.62
CA GLU A 79 -12.05 -14.06 2.41
C GLU A 79 -11.30 -14.01 1.07
N TYR A 80 -11.81 -13.29 0.07
CA TYR A 80 -11.24 -13.23 -1.27
C TYR A 80 -10.80 -11.82 -1.69
N ASP A 81 -11.11 -10.80 -0.88
CA ASP A 81 -10.92 -9.41 -1.25
C ASP A 81 -10.26 -8.64 -0.11
N SER A 82 -9.10 -8.07 -0.43
CA SER A 82 -8.31 -7.27 0.47
C SER A 82 -7.62 -6.17 -0.31
N ILE A 83 -7.34 -5.07 0.39
CA ILE A 83 -6.54 -3.99 -0.16
C ILE A 83 -5.27 -3.81 0.66
N ASN A 84 -4.15 -3.65 -0.03
CA ASN A 84 -2.86 -3.36 0.58
C ASN A 84 -2.85 -1.89 1.04
N ILE A 85 -2.68 -1.68 2.34
CA ILE A 85 -2.69 -0.36 2.96
C ILE A 85 -1.27 0.18 3.10
N ILE A 86 -0.34 -0.63 3.62
CA ILE A 86 1.09 -0.31 3.71
C ILE A 86 1.90 -1.56 3.41
N PHE A 87 2.84 -1.45 2.49
CA PHE A 87 3.79 -2.49 2.14
C PHE A 87 5.13 -2.24 2.84
N PHE A 88 5.70 -3.28 3.44
CA PHE A 88 6.98 -3.23 4.15
C PHE A 88 7.93 -4.26 3.57
N GLN A 89 9.18 -3.87 3.36
CA GLN A 89 10.22 -4.75 2.84
C GLN A 89 11.55 -4.46 3.51
N LEU A 90 12.24 -5.50 3.97
CA LEU A 90 13.67 -5.42 4.27
C LEU A 90 14.44 -5.75 2.99
N SER A 91 15.01 -4.73 2.37
CA SER A 91 15.77 -4.86 1.13
C SER A 91 17.27 -4.87 1.43
N THR A 92 18.03 -5.61 0.61
CA THR A 92 19.50 -5.53 0.58
C THR A 92 19.91 -4.97 -0.78
N TYR A 93 20.62 -3.84 -0.79
CA TYR A 93 21.16 -3.20 -1.98
C TYR A 93 22.68 -3.17 -1.87
N GLY A 94 23.36 -4.01 -2.67
CA GLY A 94 24.79 -4.22 -2.49
C GLY A 94 25.10 -4.83 -1.11
N ASN A 95 25.90 -4.11 -0.31
CA ASN A 95 26.26 -4.52 1.05
C ASN A 95 25.43 -3.83 2.14
N GLU A 96 24.47 -2.98 1.74
CA GLU A 96 23.65 -2.20 2.66
C GLU A 96 22.25 -2.80 2.77
N GLN A 97 21.69 -2.79 3.97
CA GLN A 97 20.30 -3.15 4.21
C GLN A 97 19.49 -1.88 4.41
N LEU A 98 18.21 -1.90 4.03
CA LEU A 98 17.28 -0.83 4.34
C LEU A 98 15.87 -1.40 4.51
N ILE A 99 15.04 -0.70 5.27
CA ILE A 99 13.61 -0.98 5.35
C ILE A 99 12.89 0.00 4.42
N ARG A 100 12.17 -0.54 3.46
CA ARG A 100 11.30 0.20 2.55
C ARG A 100 9.86 0.11 3.04
N ILE A 101 9.18 1.24 3.10
CA ILE A 101 7.77 1.35 3.45
C ILE A 101 7.05 2.09 2.33
N ASP A 102 6.14 1.41 1.62
CA ASP A 102 5.37 2.00 0.53
C ASP A 102 3.88 2.06 0.84
N PHE A 103 3.22 3.14 0.44
CA PHE A 103 1.77 3.25 0.49
C PHE A 103 1.24 4.33 -0.47
N ASN A 104 -0.04 4.24 -0.81
CA ASN A 104 -0.78 5.33 -1.42
C ASN A 104 -1.41 6.19 -0.29
N PRO A 105 -1.06 7.48 -0.14
CA PRO A 105 -1.61 8.33 0.91
C PRO A 105 -3.13 8.47 0.88
N ASN A 106 -3.74 8.43 -0.30
CA ASN A 106 -5.19 8.51 -0.46
C ASN A 106 -5.86 7.25 0.08
N THR A 107 -5.38 6.06 -0.33
CA THR A 107 -5.86 4.77 0.17
C THR A 107 -5.65 4.65 1.69
N LEU A 108 -4.47 5.05 2.18
CA LEU A 108 -4.16 5.05 3.61
C LEU A 108 -5.17 5.89 4.42
N LYS A 109 -5.57 7.06 3.89
CA LYS A 109 -6.57 7.94 4.51
C LYS A 109 -7.98 7.34 4.43
N GLU A 110 -8.39 6.87 3.26
CA GLU A 110 -9.72 6.33 2.98
C GLU A 110 -10.05 5.15 3.91
N PHE A 111 -9.11 4.24 4.10
CA PHE A 111 -9.33 3.02 4.87
C PHE A 111 -8.94 3.13 6.35
N GLY A 112 -8.59 4.33 6.81
CA GLY A 112 -8.29 4.61 8.22
C GLY A 112 -6.89 4.21 8.69
N GLY A 113 -5.99 3.82 7.77
CA GLY A 113 -4.62 3.41 8.08
C GLY A 113 -3.74 4.55 8.62
N MET A 114 -4.18 5.80 8.54
CA MET A 114 -3.51 6.94 9.17
C MET A 114 -3.29 6.76 10.68
N LYS A 115 -4.16 5.99 11.37
CA LYS A 115 -3.99 5.68 12.80
C LYS A 115 -2.76 4.81 13.07
N VAL A 116 -2.45 3.90 12.15
CA VAL A 116 -1.26 3.04 12.22
C VAL A 116 -0.03 3.86 11.84
N TRP A 117 -0.11 4.63 10.74
CA TRP A 117 0.99 5.48 10.29
C TRP A 117 1.51 6.44 11.36
N ARG A 118 0.61 7.11 12.09
CA ARG A 118 0.98 8.04 13.18
C ARG A 118 1.70 7.40 14.36
N GLN A 119 1.70 6.07 14.47
CA GLN A 119 2.41 5.36 15.53
C GLN A 119 3.79 4.86 15.08
N LEU A 120 4.07 4.92 13.77
CA LEU A 120 5.35 4.54 13.18
C LEU A 120 6.33 5.72 13.13
N ILE A 121 5.81 6.96 13.15
CA ILE A 121 6.55 8.22 13.23
C ILE A 121 6.54 8.76 14.66
#